data_AF-A0A0F9P461-F1
#
_entry.id   AF-A0A0F9P461-F1
#
_cell.length_a   1.000
_cell.length_b   1.000
_cell.length_c   1.000
_cell.angle_alpha   90.00
_cell.angle_beta   90.00
_cell.angle_gamma   90.00
#
_symmetry.space_group_name_H-M   'P 1'
#
loop_
_entity.id
_entity.type
_entity.pdbx_description
1 polymer ?
#
loop_
_entity_poly.entity_id
_entity_poly.type
_entity_poly.pdbx_seq_one_letter_code
_entity_poly.pdbx_strand_id
1 'polypeptide(L)' 'MNMLLGKKLVAKIQAGDSLTNPELKHAITFYGELANMLWVLGPEFKLAWKEVHSTLGALERFQEARDRG' A
#
# COMPACT_ATOMS: atom_id res chain seq x y z
N MET A 1 -1.81 -15.30 0.38
CA MET A 1 -2.81 -14.21 0.25
C MET A 1 -3.86 -14.63 -0.77
N ASN A 2 -5.15 -14.62 -0.42
CA ASN A 2 -6.20 -14.90 -1.41
C ASN A 2 -6.19 -13.78 -2.45
N MET A 3 -5.91 -14.11 -3.72
CA MET A 3 -5.69 -13.15 -4.80
C MET A 3 -6.90 -12.21 -5.02
N LEU A 4 -8.10 -12.67 -4.67
CA LEU A 4 -9.33 -11.88 -4.68
C LEU A 4 -9.34 -10.77 -3.60
N LEU A 5 -8.75 -11.03 -2.43
CA LEU A 5 -8.70 -10.06 -1.32
C LEU A 5 -7.79 -8.88 -1.67
N GLY A 6 -6.63 -9.18 -2.27
CA GLY A 6 -5.68 -8.15 -2.71
C GLY A 6 -6.27 -7.24 -3.80
N LYS A 7 -6.96 -7.81 -4.81
CA LYS A 7 -7.59 -7.02 -5.87
C LYS A 7 -8.67 -6.07 -5.35
N LYS A 8 -9.51 -6.52 -4.43
CA LYS A 8 -10.53 -5.67 -3.80
C LYS A 8 -9.92 -4.53 -2.98
N LEU A 9 -8.84 -4.82 -2.25
CA LEU A 9 -8.16 -3.82 -1.44
C LEU A 9 -7.53 -2.71 -2.29
N VAL A 10 -6.85 -3.09 -3.37
CA VAL A 10 -6.27 -2.13 -4.34
C VAL A 10 -7.38 -1.26 -4.95
N ALA A 11 -8.51 -1.85 -5.33
CA ALA A 11 -9.64 -1.09 -5.88
C ALA A 11 -10.19 -0.05 -4.88
N LYS A 12 -10.33 -0.42 -3.60
CA LYS A 12 -10.75 0.51 -2.54
C LYS A 12 -9.77 1.68 -2.39
N ILE A 13 -8.47 1.40 -2.41
CA ILE A 13 -7.43 2.44 -2.31
C ILE A 13 -7.51 3.40 -3.50
N GLN A 14 -7.69 2.88 -4.72
CA GLN A 14 -7.83 3.70 -5.93
C GLN A 14 -9.12 4.54 -5.94
N ALA A 15 -10.21 4.01 -5.38
CA ALA A 15 -11.48 4.72 -5.25
C ALA A 15 -11.48 5.78 -4.13
N GLY A 16 -10.49 5.75 -3.22
CA GLY A 16 -10.49 6.58 -2.01
C GLY A 16 -11.51 6.11 -0.97
N ASP A 17 -11.89 4.83 -1.00
CA ASP A 17 -12.86 4.25 -0.07
C ASP A 17 -12.29 4.09 1.34
N SER A 18 -13.17 4.07 2.34
CA SER A 18 -12.80 3.78 3.72
C SER A 18 -12.20 2.37 3.86
N LEU A 19 -11.05 2.28 4.51
CA LEU A 19 -10.40 1.02 4.89
C LEU A 19 -10.73 0.68 6.35
N THR A 20 -10.97 -0.58 6.68
CA THR A 20 -10.95 -1.05 8.08
C THR A 20 -9.52 -1.09 8.62
N ASN A 21 -9.32 -1.19 9.94
CA ASN A 21 -7.97 -1.30 10.51
C ASN A 21 -7.20 -2.53 10.01
N PRO A 22 -7.81 -3.74 9.90
CA PRO A 22 -7.14 -4.88 9.30
C PRO A 22 -6.77 -4.66 7.82
N GLU A 23 -7.65 -4.04 7.03
CA GLU A 23 -7.38 -3.72 5.62
C GLU A 23 -6.23 -2.71 5.48
N LEU A 24 -6.19 -1.68 6.33
CA LEU A 24 -5.13 -0.68 6.33
C LEU A 24 -3.78 -1.31 6.68
N LYS A 25 -3.72 -2.09 7.76
CA LYS A 25 -2.50 -2.82 8.14
C LYS A 25 -2.03 -3.73 7.03
N HIS A 26 -2.96 -4.44 6.39
CA HIS A 26 -2.64 -5.34 5.28
C HIS A 26 -2.12 -4.58 4.04
N ALA A 27 -2.72 -3.43 3.72
CA ALA A 27 -2.26 -2.59 2.63
C ALA A 27 -0.84 -2.08 2.87
N ILE A 28 -0.54 -1.59 4.08
CA ILE A 28 0.80 -1.12 4.46
C ILE A 28 1.83 -2.24 4.28
N THR A 29 1.55 -3.44 4.79
CA THR A 29 2.45 -4.60 4.61
C THR A 29 2.65 -4.93 3.13
N PHE A 30 1.57 -5.00 2.35
CA PHE A 30 1.65 -5.33 0.92
C PHE A 30 2.46 -4.30 0.12
N TYR A 31 2.19 -3.01 0.28
CA TYR A 31 2.92 -1.96 -0.43
C TYR A 31 4.37 -1.84 0.05
N GLY A 32 4.65 -2.15 1.34
CA GLY A 32 6.02 -2.24 1.87
C GLY A 32 6.83 -3.38 1.25
N GLU A 33 6.25 -4.58 1.16
CA GLU A 33 6.89 -5.72 0.48
C GLU A 33 7.13 -5.43 -1.00
N LEU A 34 6.13 -4.86 -1.68
CA LEU A 34 6.25 -4.52 -3.11
C LEU A 34 7.33 -3.45 -3.35
N ALA A 35 7.41 -2.42 -2.50
CA ALA A 35 8.48 -1.41 -2.60
C ALA A 35 9.87 -2.05 -2.45
N ASN A 36 10.04 -2.95 -1.48
CA ASN A 36 11.31 -3.67 -1.29
C ASN A 36 11.66 -4.55 -2.50
N MET A 37 10.69 -5.27 -3.06
CA MET A 37 10.92 -6.10 -4.25
C MET A 37 11.33 -5.24 -5.46
N LEU A 38 10.62 -4.14 -5.71
CA LEU A 38 10.94 -3.24 -6.83
C LEU A 38 12.31 -2.59 -6.67
N TRP A 39 12.72 -2.28 -5.44
CA TRP A 39 14.06 -1.79 -5.15
C TRP A 39 15.14 -2.83 -5.49
N VAL A 40 14.93 -4.09 -5.10
CA VAL A 40 15.88 -5.19 -5.37
C VAL A 40 15.99 -5.51 -6.86
N LEU A 41 14.88 -5.42 -7.61
CA LEU A 41 14.85 -5.73 -9.05
C LEU A 41 15.64 -4.74 -9.91
N GLY A 42 15.98 -3.56 -9.39
CA GLY A 42 16.90 -2.64 -10.04
C GLY A 42 16.27 -1.37 -10.62
N PRO A 43 17.08 -0.52 -11.25
CA PRO A 43 16.71 0.83 -11.66
C PRO A 43 15.61 0.87 -12.74
N GLU A 44 15.38 -0.21 -13.48
CA GLU A 44 14.32 -0.35 -14.48
C GLU A 44 12.93 -0.12 -13.86
N PHE A 45 12.79 -0.48 -12.57
CA PHE A 45 11.55 -0.37 -11.83
C PHE A 45 11.44 0.93 -11.02
N LYS A 46 12.34 1.90 -11.21
CA LYS A 46 12.37 3.15 -10.43
C LYS A 46 11.04 3.91 -10.43
N LEU A 47 10.35 3.95 -11.58
CA LEU A 47 9.05 4.62 -11.67
C LEU A 47 7.99 3.88 -10.84
N ALA A 48 7.89 2.57 -11.02
CA ALA A 48 6.96 1.73 -10.24
C ALA A 48 7.26 1.82 -8.74
N TRP A 49 8.53 1.76 -8.36
CA TRP A 49 8.98 1.92 -6.97
C TRP A 49 8.51 3.26 -6.39
N LYS A 50 8.68 4.37 -7.14
CA LYS A 50 8.25 5.70 -6.70
C LYS A 50 6.74 5.77 -6.44
N GLU A 51 5.93 5.19 -7.33
CA GLU A 51 4.47 5.17 -7.18
C GLU A 51 4.01 4.33 -5.99
N VAL A 52 4.59 3.14 -5.84
CA VAL A 52 4.34 2.24 -4.72
C VAL A 52 4.74 2.90 -3.40
N HIS A 53 5.91 3.52 -3.34
CA HIS A 53 6.39 4.22 -2.14
C HIS A 53 5.54 5.45 -1.80
N SER A 54 5.05 6.19 -2.80
CA SER A 54 4.11 7.30 -2.58
C SER A 54 2.79 6.81 -1.97
N THR A 55 2.27 5.68 -2.46
CA THR A 55 1.05 5.06 -1.94
C THR A 55 1.24 4.54 -0.52
N LEU A 56 2.36 3.88 -0.25
CA LEU A 56 2.74 3.42 1.09
C LEU A 56 2.75 4.57 2.10
N GLY A 57 3.44 5.67 1.78
CA GLY A 57 3.50 6.83 2.67
C GLY A 57 2.14 7.49 2.92
N ALA A 58 1.20 7.42 1.97
CA ALA A 58 -0.17 7.89 2.19
C ALA A 58 -0.93 6.98 3.16
N LEU A 59 -0.77 5.66 3.05
CA LEU A 59 -1.37 4.69 3.96
C LEU A 59 -0.82 4.82 5.39
N GLU A 60 0.49 5.00 5.54
CA GLU A 60 1.14 5.21 6.84
C GLU A 60 0.64 6.47 7.52
N ARG A 61 0.57 7.60 6.80
CA ARG A 61 -0.03 8.84 7.33
C ARG A 61 -1.49 8.67 7.71
N PHE A 62 -2.25 7.88 6.96
CA PHE A 62 -3.63 7.59 7.30
C PHE A 62 -3.76 6.75 8.58
N GLN A 63 -2.86 5.78 8.78
CA GLN A 63 -2.76 5.03 10.04
C GLN A 63 -2.39 5.95 11.21
N GLU A 64 -1.39 6.81 11.05
CA GLU A 64 -1.01 7.79 12.07
C GLU A 64 -2.16 8.73 12.44
N ALA A 65 -2.92 9.20 11.45
CA ALA A 65 -4.07 10.05 11.68
C ALA A 65 -5.18 9.33 12.48
N ARG A 66 -5.37 8.03 12.24
CA ARG A 66 -6.30 7.20 13.02
C ARG A 66 -5.84 6.96 14.43
N ASP A 67 -4.56 6.69 14.65
CA ASP A 67 -4.03 6.38 15.98
C ASP A 67 -4.03 7.62 16.90
N ARG A 68 -4.11 8.83 16.32
CA ARG A 68 -4.19 10.11 17.05
C ARG A 68 -5.62 10.61 17.30
N GLY A 69 -6.62 10.04 16.63
CA GLY A 69 -8.03 10.45 16.71
C GLY A 69 -8.83 9.55 17.63
#